data_AF-A0A6G1DC37-F1
#
_entry.id   AF-A0A6G1DC37-F1
#
_cell.length_a   1.000
_cell.length_b   1.000
_cell.length_c   1.000
_cell.angle_alpha   90.00
_cell.angle_beta   90.00
_cell.angle_gamma   90.00
#
_symmetry.space_group_name_H-M   'P 1'
#
loop_
_entity.id
_entity.type
_entity.pdbx_description
1 polymer ?
#
loop_
_entity_poly.entity_id
_entity_poly.type
_entity_poly.pdbx_seq_one_letter_code
_entity_poly.pdbx_strand_id
1 'polypeptide(L)'
;MSHGVPVGLLAHVEAVAAAFFTMPQLEKEAAAAARAPLRSPFRYASKRIGSSKDLGWVEYLLLDVAGAVGDADGQYGPAAIEDWND
;
A
#
# COMPACT_ATOMS: atom_id res chain seq x y z
N MET A 1 -18.25 -12.18 13.52
CA MET A 1 -17.96 -12.73 12.17
C MET A 1 -16.49 -13.15 12.12
N SER A 2 -16.21 -14.42 11.80
CA SER A 2 -14.84 -14.95 11.66
C SER A 2 -14.35 -14.75 10.23
N HIS A 3 -13.32 -13.93 10.08
CA HIS A 3 -12.72 -13.52 8.80
C HIS A 3 -11.46 -14.33 8.45
N GLY A 4 -11.16 -15.39 9.22
CA GLY A 4 -10.03 -16.30 8.97
C GLY A 4 -8.64 -15.71 9.21
N VAL A 5 -8.53 -14.43 9.60
CA VAL A 5 -7.25 -13.78 9.86
C VAL A 5 -6.72 -14.17 11.25
N PRO A 6 -5.45 -14.58 11.36
CA PRO A 6 -4.83 -14.83 12.66
C PRO A 6 -4.83 -13.59 13.55
N VAL A 7 -5.28 -13.72 14.79
CA VAL A 7 -5.38 -12.60 15.74
C VAL A 7 -4.03 -11.90 15.95
N GLY A 8 -2.94 -12.67 16.00
CA GLY A 8 -1.58 -12.12 16.15
C GLY A 8 -1.10 -11.33 14.93
N LEU A 9 -1.60 -11.64 13.73
CA LEU A 9 -1.24 -10.90 12.52
C LEU A 9 -1.83 -9.50 12.54
N LEU A 10 -3.11 -9.37 12.92
CA LEU A 10 -3.76 -8.07 13.03
C LEU A 10 -3.06 -7.17 14.06
N ALA A 11 -2.78 -7.72 15.25
CA ALA A 11 -2.08 -7.00 16.31
C ALA A 11 -0.67 -6.55 15.90
N HIS A 12 0.05 -7.39 15.15
CA HIS A 12 1.37 -7.03 14.64
C HIS A 12 1.31 -5.90 13.61
N VAL A 13 0.37 -6.00 12.65
CA VAL A 13 0.16 -4.95 11.63
C VAL A 13 -0.22 -3.62 12.29
N GLU A 14 -1.11 -3.65 13.29
CA GLU A 14 -1.50 -2.47 14.06
C GLU A 14 -0.31 -1.84 14.80
N ALA A 15 0.51 -2.65 15.48
CA ALA A 15 1.68 -2.16 16.21
C ALA A 15 2.71 -1.51 15.28
N VAL A 16 2.98 -2.12 14.12
CA VAL A 16 3.92 -1.58 13.12
C VAL A 16 3.36 -0.28 12.50
N ALA A 17 2.06 -0.24 12.20
CA ALA A 17 1.42 0.97 11.69
C ALA A 17 1.46 2.12 12.71
N ALA A 18 1.13 1.84 13.97
CA ALA A 18 1.18 2.82 15.04
C ALA A 18 2.61 3.38 15.21
N ALA A 19 3.63 2.52 15.22
CA ALA A 19 5.03 2.93 15.29
C ALA A 19 5.47 3.79 14.11
N PHE A 20 4.93 3.56 12.90
CA PHE A 20 5.21 4.39 11.75
C PHE A 20 4.57 5.78 11.87
N PHE A 21 3.29 5.86 12.24
CA PHE A 21 2.58 7.14 12.28
C PHE A 21 3.02 8.06 13.43
N THR A 22 3.64 7.52 14.48
CA THR A 22 4.26 8.28 15.56
C THR A 22 5.59 8.94 15.18
N MET A 23 6.21 8.56 14.05
CA MET A 23 7.43 9.21 13.57
C MET A 23 7.19 10.69 13.22
N PRO A 24 8.22 11.55 13.33
CA PRO A 24 8.15 12.93 12.85
C PRO A 24 7.74 13.02 11.38
N GLN A 25 7.00 14.07 11.02
CA GLN A 25 6.50 14.27 9.66
C GLN A 25 7.61 14.20 8.60
N LEU A 26 8.76 14.81 8.88
CA LEU A 26 9.91 14.80 7.99
C LEU A 26 10.46 13.40 7.75
N GLU A 27 10.45 12.54 8.78
CA GLU A 27 10.92 11.16 8.67
C GLU A 27 9.93 10.29 7.87
N LYS A 28 8.62 10.51 8.06
CA LYS A 28 7.56 9.84 7.28
C LYS A 28 7.64 10.21 5.79
N GLU A 29 7.83 11.49 5.51
CA GLU A 29 8.00 12.00 4.14
C GLU A 29 9.30 11.50 3.51
N ALA A 30 10.40 11.48 4.26
CA ALA A 30 11.67 10.94 3.81
C ALA A 30 11.59 9.43 3.54
N ALA A 31 10.94 8.65 4.40
CA ALA A 31 10.75 7.22 4.19
C ALA A 31 9.95 6.91 2.91
N ALA A 32 8.96 7.75 2.59
CA ALA A 32 8.18 7.63 1.38
C ALA A 32 8.91 8.12 0.11
N ALA A 33 9.70 9.18 0.23
CA ALA A 33 10.51 9.73 -0.87
C ALA A 33 11.75 8.88 -1.18
N ALA A 34 12.44 8.37 -0.17
CA ALA A 34 13.62 7.51 -0.32
C ALA A 34 13.30 6.16 -0.96
N ARG A 35 12.04 5.70 -0.86
CA ARG A 35 11.55 4.50 -1.55
C ARG A 35 11.04 4.77 -2.97
N ALA A 36 11.15 5.99 -3.48
CA ALA A 36 10.67 6.35 -4.80
C ALA A 36 11.77 6.36 -5.89
N PRO A 37 11.88 5.29 -6.69
CA PRO A 37 11.85 5.45 -8.14
C PRO A 37 10.40 5.64 -8.60
N LEU A 38 10.21 5.99 -9.88
CA LEU A 38 8.94 6.27 -10.56
C LEU A 38 7.83 5.19 -10.39
N ARG A 39 8.13 4.06 -9.75
CA ARG A 39 7.26 2.91 -9.47
C ARG A 39 7.43 2.39 -8.02
N SER A 40 7.42 3.25 -7.01
CA SER A 40 7.35 2.76 -5.63
C SER A 40 6.00 2.07 -5.38
N PRO A 41 5.98 0.81 -4.91
CA PRO A 41 4.74 0.14 -4.48
C PRO A 41 4.19 0.73 -3.16
N PHE A 42 4.84 1.75 -2.60
CA PHE A 42 4.45 2.34 -1.32
C PHE A 42 4.41 3.86 -1.41
N ARG A 43 3.30 4.47 -0.97
CA ARG A 43 3.12 5.93 -0.92
C ARG A 43 2.51 6.35 0.41
N TYR A 44 3.09 7.38 1.03
CA TYR A 44 2.52 8.06 2.19
C TYR A 44 1.88 9.38 1.77
N ALA A 45 0.77 9.73 2.41
CA ALA A 45 0.14 11.03 2.24
C ALA A 45 -0.51 11.50 3.55
N SER A 46 -0.55 12.82 3.72
CA SER A 46 -1.16 13.49 4.85
C SER A 46 -2.20 14.49 4.35
N LYS A 47 -3.40 14.40 4.92
CA LYS A 47 -4.57 15.28 4.71
C LYS A 47 -5.20 15.26 3.32
N ARG A 48 -4.41 15.30 2.25
CA ARG A 48 -4.92 15.28 0.87
C ARG A 48 -5.47 13.92 0.53
N ILE A 49 -6.71 13.86 0.08
CA ILE A 49 -7.37 12.63 -0.37
C ILE A 49 -7.63 12.78 -1.87
N GLY A 50 -7.03 11.89 -2.67
CA GLY A 50 -7.20 11.88 -4.13
C GLY A 50 -6.72 13.15 -4.85
N SER A 51 -7.17 13.33 -6.09
CA SER A 51 -6.84 14.48 -6.94
C SER A 51 -7.82 15.65 -6.79
N SER A 52 -8.94 15.45 -6.09
CA SER A 52 -10.10 16.33 -6.00
C SER A 52 -10.02 17.42 -4.92
N LYS A 53 -8.81 17.78 -4.44
CA LYS A 53 -8.60 18.77 -3.35
C LYS A 53 -9.36 18.47 -2.04
N ASP A 54 -9.82 17.24 -1.84
CA ASP A 54 -10.44 16.85 -0.57
C ASP A 54 -9.37 16.81 0.53
N LEU A 55 -9.68 17.43 1.66
CA LEU A 55 -8.81 17.51 2.83
C LEU A 55 -9.49 16.83 4.01
N GLY A 56 -8.85 15.80 4.56
CA GLY A 56 -9.26 15.12 5.78
C GLY A 56 -8.27 15.31 6.93
N TRP A 57 -8.72 15.09 8.16
CA TRP A 57 -7.84 14.93 9.32
C TRP A 57 -7.37 13.48 9.40
N VAL A 58 -6.59 13.07 8.41
CA VAL A 58 -6.12 11.70 8.26
C VAL A 58 -4.71 11.66 7.68
N GLU A 59 -3.94 10.69 8.13
CA GLU A 59 -2.68 10.26 7.53
C GLU A 59 -2.85 8.83 7.05
N TYR A 60 -2.31 8.50 5.87
CA TYR A 60 -2.51 7.17 5.31
C TYR A 60 -1.32 6.69 4.49
N LEU A 61 -1.25 5.36 4.36
CA LEU A 61 -0.32 4.65 3.50
C LEU A 61 -1.13 3.95 2.40
N LEU A 62 -0.74 4.17 1.15
CA LEU A 62 -1.23 3.42 0.00
C LEU A 62 -0.16 2.40 -0.37
N LEU A 63 -0.53 1.11 -0.29
CA LEU A 63 0.34 -0.02 -0.54
C LEU A 63 -0.15 -0.75 -1.78
N ASP A 64 0.74 -0.97 -2.73
CA ASP A 64 0.53 -1.88 -3.86
C ASP A 64 0.96 -3.28 -3.41
N VAL A 65 -0.03 -4.15 -3.24
CA VAL A 65 0.17 -5.53 -2.78
C VAL A 65 0.51 -6.45 -3.97
N ALA A 66 0.26 -6.02 -5.22
CA ALA A 66 0.62 -6.78 -6.41
C ALA A 66 2.13 -6.68 -6.72
N GLY A 67 2.74 -5.51 -6.46
CA GLY A 67 4.18 -5.29 -6.68
C GLY A 67 5.11 -5.95 -5.65
N ALA A 68 4.59 -6.42 -4.51
CA ALA A 68 5.35 -7.22 -3.53
C ALA A 68 5.38 -8.71 -3.89
N VAL A 69 4.50 -9.14 -4.81
CA VAL A 69 4.54 -10.45 -5.46
C VAL A 69 5.32 -10.29 -6.78
N GLY A 70 6.57 -9.84 -6.67
CA GLY A 70 7.49 -9.79 -7.81
C GLY A 70 8.19 -11.14 -7.97
N ASP A 71 7.76 -11.90 -8.98
CA ASP A 71 8.59 -12.74 -9.82
C ASP A 71 9.54 -13.75 -9.13
N ALA A 72 9.01 -14.91 -8.74
CA ALA A 72 9.81 -16.14 -8.71
C ALA A 72 9.77 -16.90 -10.06
N ASP A 73 8.89 -16.52 -10.98
CA ASP A 73 8.91 -17.04 -12.35
C ASP A 73 8.20 -16.05 -13.28
N GLY A 74 8.93 -15.44 -14.21
CA GLY A 74 8.42 -14.44 -15.14
C GLY A 74 7.53 -15.04 -16.24
N GLN A 75 6.43 -15.69 -15.87
CA GLN A 75 5.59 -16.44 -16.81
C GLN A 75 4.08 -16.15 -16.74
N TYR A 76 3.68 -14.96 -16.30
CA TYR A 76 2.31 -14.49 -16.54
C TYR A 76 2.31 -13.06 -17.09
N GLY A 77 2.35 -12.96 -18.42
CA GLY A 77 1.88 -11.76 -19.13
C GLY A 77 0.39 -11.53 -18.86
N PRO A 78 -0.15 -10.34 -19.20
CA PRO A 78 -1.56 -10.02 -18.93
C PRO A 78 -2.42 -11.10 -19.57
N ALA A 79 -3.20 -11.81 -18.74
CA ALA A 79 -4.13 -12.82 -19.18
C ALA A 79 -4.95 -12.22 -20.32
N ALA A 80 -4.79 -12.81 -21.52
CA ALA A 80 -5.60 -12.46 -22.66
C ALA A 80 -7.05 -12.53 -22.20
N ILE A 81 -7.77 -11.42 -22.37
CA ILE A 81 -9.21 -11.37 -22.21
C ILE A 81 -9.71 -12.31 -23.31
N GLU A 82 -9.97 -13.57 -22.96
CA GLU A 82 -10.53 -14.54 -23.88
C GLU A 82 -11.89 -14.02 -24.32
N ASP A 83 -11.98 -13.77 -25.61
CA ASP A 83 -13.15 -13.34 -26.36
C ASP A 83 -14.25 -14.38 -26.14
N TRP A 84 -15.16 -14.09 -25.19
CA TRP A 84 -16.33 -14.92 -24.92
C TRP A 84 -17.33 -14.75 -26.07
N ASN A 85 -17.15 -15.53 -27.13
CA ASN A 85 -18.14 -15.65 -28.19
C ASN A 85 -18.15 -17.07 -28.80
N ASP A 86 -18.90 -17.95 -28.16
CA ASP A 86 -19.57 -19.12 -28.76
C ASP A 86 -21.00 -19.20 -28.24
#